data_AF-A0A5J4VH43-F1
#
_entry.id   AF-A0A5J4VH43-F1
#
_cell.length_a   1.000
_cell.length_b   1.000
_cell.length_c   1.000
_cell.angle_alpha   90.00
_cell.angle_beta   90.00
_cell.angle_gamma   90.00
#
_symmetry.space_group_name_H-M   'P 1'
#
loop_
_entity.id
_entity.type
_entity.pdbx_description
1 polymer ?
#
loop_
_entity_poly.entity_id
_entity_poly.type
_entity_poly.pdbx_seq_one_letter_code
_entity_poly.pdbx_strand_id
1 'polypeptide(L)'
;MDPIKKRTLMDLTKIVSDPSLISFSQTSLQSETALCCQNLISGEKTVTQLNPRNPTFRAQNRMAAELVVPHPKKNILAVKGGQLLQIYDLDLQAKLKSTKMTENIEYMKWVD
;
A
#
# COMPACT_ATOMS: atom_id res chain seq x y z
N MET A 1 28.87 22.01 11.24
CA MET A 1 27.46 21.76 10.91
C MET A 1 27.34 20.31 10.50
N ASP A 2 26.31 19.61 10.98
CA ASP A 2 26.05 18.25 10.54
C ASP A 2 25.54 18.26 9.08
N PRO A 3 26.13 17.48 8.16
CA PRO A 3 25.74 17.49 6.76
C PRO A 3 24.37 16.82 6.50
N ILE A 4 23.80 16.14 7.50
CA ILE A 4 22.58 15.35 7.37
C ILE A 4 21.60 15.73 8.46
N LYS A 5 20.34 15.94 8.07
CA LYS A 5 19.21 16.08 9.01
C LYS A 5 18.43 14.77 9.05
N LYS A 6 18.52 14.05 10.16
CA LYS A 6 17.69 12.87 10.42
C LYS A 6 16.35 13.29 11.01
N ARG A 7 15.25 12.76 10.47
CA ARG A 7 13.91 12.95 11.02
C ARG A 7 13.14 11.63 10.98
N THR A 8 12.51 11.28 12.10
CA THR A 8 11.52 10.21 12.16
C THR A 8 10.14 10.81 11.85
N LEU A 9 9.46 10.28 10.82
CA LEU A 9 8.14 10.75 10.43
C LEU A 9 7.02 9.99 11.13
N MET A 10 7.19 8.68 11.32
CA MET A 10 6.14 7.78 11.77
C MET A 10 6.73 6.51 12.38
N ASP A 11 5.98 5.91 13.30
CA ASP A 11 6.22 4.59 13.86
C ASP A 11 5.10 3.65 13.40
N LEU A 12 5.41 2.73 12.48
CA LEU A 12 4.43 1.81 11.89
C LEU A 12 3.90 0.78 12.90
N THR A 13 4.63 0.50 13.98
CA THR A 13 4.19 -0.46 15.01
C THR A 13 2.98 0.03 15.79
N LYS A 14 2.72 1.34 15.77
CA LYS A 14 1.52 1.96 16.35
C LYS A 14 0.30 1.94 15.41
N ILE A 15 0.48 1.43 14.20
CA ILE A 15 -0.53 1.47 13.13
C ILE A 15 -0.90 0.07 12.70
N VAL A 16 0.13 -0.76 12.53
CA VAL A 16 0.00 -2.16 12.15
C VAL A 16 0.02 -2.98 13.42
N SER A 17 -1.10 -3.62 13.74
CA SER A 17 -1.26 -4.43 14.96
C SER A 17 -0.35 -5.65 14.99
N ASP A 18 -0.07 -6.22 13.81
CA ASP A 18 0.86 -7.34 13.64
C ASP A 18 2.16 -6.86 12.96
N PRO A 19 3.27 -6.73 13.71
CA PRO A 19 4.54 -6.28 13.16
C PRO A 19 5.08 -7.15 12.01
N SER A 20 4.67 -8.41 11.89
CA SER A 20 5.11 -9.28 10.78
C SER A 20 4.62 -8.81 9.41
N LEU A 21 3.56 -8.00 9.39
CA LEU A 21 3.02 -7.36 8.17
C LEU A 21 3.83 -6.11 7.75
N ILE A 22 4.79 -5.67 8.57
CA ILE A 22 5.78 -4.65 8.19
C ILE A 22 6.93 -5.36 7.46
N SER A 23 6.63 -5.87 6.27
CA SER A 23 7.55 -6.63 5.43
C SER A 23 7.46 -6.20 3.97
N PHE A 24 8.45 -6.58 3.16
CA PHE A 24 8.53 -6.19 1.74
C PHE A 24 7.31 -6.64 0.92
N SER A 25 6.67 -7.76 1.29
CA SER A 25 5.48 -8.28 0.58
C SER A 25 4.18 -7.61 1.01
N GLN A 26 4.12 -7.08 2.24
CA GLN A 26 2.88 -6.60 2.86
C GLN A 26 2.83 -5.07 3.04
N THR A 27 3.98 -4.40 2.96
CA THR A 27 4.12 -2.95 3.07
C THR A 27 4.82 -2.39 1.84
N SER A 28 4.23 -1.37 1.21
CA SER A 28 4.77 -0.73 0.01
C SER A 28 4.87 0.79 0.18
N LEU A 29 5.98 1.35 -0.30
CA LEU A 29 6.26 2.78 -0.34
C LEU A 29 6.75 3.13 -1.74
N GLN A 30 5.94 3.83 -2.52
CA GLN A 30 6.29 4.22 -3.89
C GLN A 30 6.65 5.70 -4.01
N SER A 31 6.16 6.54 -3.10
CA SER A 31 6.46 7.97 -3.05
C SER A 31 6.35 8.49 -1.62
N GLU A 32 6.76 9.74 -1.39
CA GLU A 32 6.61 10.39 -0.08
C GLU A 32 5.15 10.68 0.30
N THR A 33 4.19 10.46 -0.59
CA THR A 33 2.77 10.76 -0.36
C THR A 33 1.92 9.51 -0.16
N ALA A 34 2.44 8.33 -0.51
CA ALA A 34 1.65 7.10 -0.47
C ALA A 34 2.48 5.91 0.03
N LEU A 35 2.16 5.51 1.27
CA LEU A 35 2.59 4.28 1.91
C LEU A 35 1.35 3.40 2.17
N CYS A 36 1.42 2.12 1.85
CA CYS A 36 0.35 1.15 2.12
C CYS A 36 0.87 0.06 3.04
N CYS A 37 0.11 -0.27 4.08
CA CYS A 37 0.34 -1.41 4.96
C CYS A 37 -0.90 -2.30 5.01
N GLN A 38 -0.71 -3.61 4.91
CA GLN A 38 -1.77 -4.57 5.16
C GLN A 38 -1.97 -4.79 6.66
N ASN A 39 -3.21 -5.03 7.06
CA ASN A 39 -3.64 -5.29 8.43
C ASN A 39 -4.63 -6.46 8.44
N LEU A 40 -4.72 -7.14 9.58
CA LEU A 40 -5.77 -8.10 9.85
C LEU A 40 -6.68 -7.52 10.94
N ILE A 41 -7.87 -7.07 10.56
CA ILE A 41 -8.85 -6.49 11.49
C ILE A 41 -10.02 -7.46 11.56
N SER A 42 -10.24 -8.04 12.74
CA SER A 42 -11.30 -9.04 12.96
C SER A 42 -11.26 -10.23 11.98
N GLY A 43 -10.07 -10.63 11.55
CA GLY A 43 -9.87 -11.72 10.59
C GLY A 43 -9.97 -11.32 9.11
N GLU A 44 -10.31 -10.06 8.80
CA GLU A 44 -10.36 -9.55 7.43
C GLU A 44 -9.09 -8.78 7.07
N LYS A 45 -8.54 -9.06 5.88
CA LYS A 45 -7.44 -8.29 5.32
C LYS A 45 -7.92 -6.88 4.95
N THR A 46 -7.24 -5.88 5.48
CA THR A 46 -7.50 -4.46 5.23
C THR A 46 -6.21 -3.78 4.79
N VAL A 47 -6.30 -2.87 3.83
CA VAL A 47 -5.18 -2.01 3.45
C VAL A 47 -5.36 -0.65 4.10
N THR A 48 -4.36 -0.25 4.88
CA THR A 48 -4.26 1.09 5.45
C THR A 48 -3.31 1.91 4.59
N GLN A 49 -3.84 2.95 3.96
CA GLN A 49 -3.05 3.97 3.28
C GLN A 49 -2.65 5.07 4.26
N LEU A 50 -1.39 5.48 4.16
CA LEU A 50 -0.76 6.48 5.00
C LEU A 50 -0.07 7.51 4.11
N ASN A 51 -0.08 8.76 4.54
CA ASN A 51 0.69 9.83 3.93
C ASN A 51 1.88 10.17 4.84
N PRO A 52 3.13 9.81 4.47
CA PRO A 52 4.31 10.13 5.29
C PRO A 52 4.49 11.63 5.58
N ARG A 53 4.01 12.51 4.70
CA ARG A 53 4.02 13.97 4.90
C ARG A 53 2.89 14.46 5.82
N ASN A 54 1.83 13.67 5.98
CA ASN A 54 0.71 13.97 6.87
C ASN A 54 0.34 12.74 7.73
N PRO A 55 1.00 12.53 8.89
CA PRO A 55 0.88 11.31 9.69
C PRO A 55 -0.51 11.04 10.28
N THR A 56 -1.38 12.06 10.29
CA THR A 56 -2.77 11.94 10.76
C THR A 56 -3.70 11.41 9.66
N PHE A 57 -3.33 11.55 8.38
CA PHE A 57 -4.11 11.02 7.28
C PHE A 57 -3.99 9.50 7.22
N ARG A 58 -5.15 8.83 7.34
CA ARG A 58 -5.28 7.39 7.25
C ARG A 58 -6.56 7.05 6.51
N ALA A 59 -6.45 6.26 5.45
CA ALA A 59 -7.59 5.69 4.77
C ALA A 59 -7.53 4.17 4.86
N GLN A 60 -8.64 3.54 5.23
CA GLN A 60 -8.72 2.09 5.35
C GLN A 60 -9.69 1.55 4.32
N ASN A 61 -9.20 0.62 3.49
CA ASN A 61 -9.98 -0.03 2.46
C ASN A 61 -9.97 -1.53 2.73
N ARG A 62 -11.15 -2.13 2.88
CA ARG A 62 -11.27 -3.59 2.99
C ARG A 62 -10.97 -4.20 1.62
N MET A 63 -9.89 -4.95 1.53
CA MET A 63 -9.51 -5.65 0.31
C MET A 63 -8.66 -6.87 0.63
N ALA A 64 -9.09 -8.02 0.14
CA ALA A 64 -8.29 -9.23 0.18
C ALA A 64 -7.23 -9.16 -0.91
N ALA A 65 -5.99 -8.91 -0.52
CA ALA A 65 -4.85 -8.81 -1.41
C ALA A 65 -3.66 -9.62 -0.88
N GLU A 66 -2.74 -9.96 -1.77
CA GLU A 66 -1.42 -10.46 -1.41
C GLU A 66 -0.40 -9.32 -1.46
N LEU A 67 -0.50 -8.46 -2.47
CA LEU A 67 0.36 -7.29 -2.65
C LEU A 67 -0.47 -6.10 -3.11
N VAL A 68 -0.20 -4.93 -2.53
CA VAL A 68 -0.84 -3.67 -2.90
C VAL A 68 0.22 -2.61 -3.11
N VAL A 69 0.16 -1.92 -4.23
CA VAL A 69 1.14 -0.91 -4.63
C VAL A 69 0.41 0.39 -4.99
N PRO A 70 0.58 1.47 -4.19
CA PRO A 70 -0.06 2.74 -4.47
C PRO A 70 0.57 3.44 -5.66
N HIS A 71 -0.25 4.13 -6.45
CA HIS A 71 0.24 5.01 -7.50
C HIS A 71 1.01 6.19 -6.87
N PRO A 72 2.16 6.60 -7.43
CA PRO A 72 3.03 7.61 -6.80
C PRO A 72 2.40 9.01 -6.68
N LYS A 73 1.44 9.35 -7.57
CA LYS A 73 0.87 10.71 -7.73
C LYS A 73 -0.66 10.81 -7.65
N LYS A 74 -1.38 9.69 -7.63
CA LYS A 74 -2.86 9.64 -7.78
C LYS A 74 -3.42 8.73 -6.71
N ASN A 75 -4.69 8.91 -6.36
CA ASN A 75 -5.38 8.05 -5.39
C ASN A 75 -5.82 6.72 -6.05
N ILE A 76 -4.84 5.99 -6.58
CA ILE A 76 -5.03 4.74 -7.33
C ILE A 76 -4.23 3.64 -6.64
N LEU A 77 -4.81 2.45 -6.57
CA LEU A 77 -4.14 1.24 -6.08
C LEU A 77 -4.02 0.20 -7.18
N ALA A 78 -2.83 -0.38 -7.31
CA ALA A 78 -2.65 -1.66 -7.98
C ALA A 78 -2.68 -2.78 -6.93
N VAL A 79 -3.52 -3.80 -7.16
CA VAL A 79 -3.79 -4.88 -6.22
C VAL A 79 -3.58 -6.22 -6.92
N LYS A 80 -2.78 -7.09 -6.31
CA LYS A 80 -2.54 -8.46 -6.76
C LYS A 80 -3.13 -9.45 -5.75
N GLY A 81 -3.87 -10.44 -6.27
CA GLY A 81 -4.21 -11.67 -5.56
C GLY A 81 -3.94 -12.87 -6.47
N GLY A 82 -2.92 -13.68 -6.15
CA GLY A 82 -2.44 -14.74 -7.02
C GLY A 82 -1.97 -14.20 -8.37
N GLN A 83 -2.64 -14.62 -9.44
CA GLN A 83 -2.41 -14.19 -10.82
C GLN A 83 -3.34 -13.05 -11.26
N LEU A 84 -4.27 -12.62 -10.41
CA LEU A 84 -5.20 -11.55 -10.74
C LEU A 84 -4.60 -10.19 -10.35
N LEU A 85 -4.41 -9.32 -11.34
CA LEU A 85 -4.00 -7.93 -11.17
C LEU A 85 -5.19 -7.00 -11.42
N GLN A 86 -5.41 -6.06 -10.51
CA GLN A 86 -6.51 -5.10 -10.57
C GLN A 86 -6.01 -3.69 -10.27
N ILE A 87 -6.57 -2.71 -10.97
CA ILE A 87 -6.31 -1.29 -10.76
C ILE A 87 -7.61 -0.64 -10.27
N TYR A 88 -7.56 0.00 -9.12
CA TYR A 88 -8.68 0.70 -8.49
C TYR A 88 -8.40 2.19 -8.40
N ASP A 89 -9.40 2.99 -8.76
CA ASP A 89 -9.46 4.40 -8.44
C ASP A 89 -10.26 4.56 -7.14
N LEU A 90 -9.63 5.10 -6.11
CA LEU A 90 -10.27 5.23 -4.80
C LEU A 90 -11.12 6.48 -4.67
N ASP A 91 -10.87 7.51 -5.48
CA ASP A 91 -11.71 8.71 -5.53
C ASP A 91 -13.06 8.38 -6.18
N LEU A 92 -13.03 7.58 -7.24
CA LEU A 92 -14.23 7.12 -7.95
C LEU A 92 -14.85 5.86 -7.35
N GLN A 93 -14.20 5.23 -6.36
CA GLN A 93 -14.57 3.92 -5.81
C GLN A 93 -14.80 2.86 -6.89
N ALA A 94 -14.00 2.89 -7.95
CA ALA A 94 -14.24 2.13 -9.18
C ALA A 94 -13.03 1.29 -9.57
N LYS A 95 -13.28 0.10 -10.10
CA LYS A 95 -12.24 -0.74 -10.73
C LYS A 95 -11.98 -0.21 -12.15
N LEU A 96 -10.79 0.35 -12.37
CA LEU A 96 -10.36 0.85 -13.67
C LEU A 96 -9.98 -0.28 -14.62
N LYS A 97 -9.29 -1.31 -14.12
CA LYS A 97 -8.82 -2.44 -14.94
C LYS A 97 -8.70 -3.72 -14.13
N SER A 98 -8.87 -4.85 -14.80
CA SER A 98 -8.65 -6.19 -14.24
C SER A 98 -8.00 -7.06 -15.32
N THR A 99 -6.95 -7.79 -14.97
CA THR A 99 -6.26 -8.69 -15.90
C THR A 99 -5.74 -9.90 -15.13
N LYS A 100 -5.96 -11.09 -15.68
CA LYS A 100 -5.36 -12.32 -15.16
C LYS A 100 -4.06 -12.57 -15.91
N MET A 101 -2.95 -12.64 -15.18
CA MET A 101 -1.65 -13.00 -15.73
C MET A 101 -1.59 -14.51 -16.00
N THR A 102 -0.80 -14.91 -16.98
CA THR A 102 -0.52 -16.33 -17.26
C THR A 102 0.44 -16.92 -16.23
N GLU A 103 1.31 -16.09 -15.69
CA GLU A 103 2.34 -16.45 -14.72
C GLU A 103 2.18 -15.64 -13.42
N ASN A 104 2.87 -16.08 -12.37
CA ASN A 104 2.85 -15.39 -11.10
C ASN A 104 3.62 -14.09 -11.17
N ILE A 105 3.00 -13.02 -10.65
CA ILE A 105 3.68 -11.75 -10.44
C ILE A 105 4.52 -11.87 -9.16
N GLU A 106 5.84 -11.92 -9.32
CA GLU A 106 6.81 -11.92 -8.22
C GLU A 106 7.14 -10.50 -7.73
N TYR A 107 7.14 -9.53 -8.66
CA TYR A 107 7.43 -8.14 -8.37
C TYR A 107 6.56 -7.23 -9.23
N MET A 108 6.10 -6.12 -8.65
CA MET A 108 5.43 -5.05 -9.39
C MET A 108 5.73 -3.69 -8.78
N LYS A 109 5.87 -2.71 -9.65
CA LYS A 109 6.12 -1.31 -9.32
C LYS A 109 5.50 -0.42 -10.39
N TRP A 110 5.02 0.74 -10.01
CA TRP A 110 4.68 1.80 -10.96
C TRP A 110 5.98 2.35 -11.56
N VAL A 111 6.10 2.27 -12.88
CA VAL A 111 7.16 2.94 -13.65
C VAL A 111 6.65 4.34 -14.00
N ASP A 112 7.46 5.36 -13.69
CA ASP A 112 7.22 6.74 -14.15
C ASP A 112 7.77 6.91 -15.58
#